data_AF-A0A956DZ23-F1
#
_entry.id   AF-A0A956DZ23-F1
#
_cell.length_a   1.000
_cell.length_b   1.000
_cell.length_c   1.000
_cell.angle_alpha   90.00
_cell.angle_beta   90.00
_cell.angle_gamma   90.00
#
_symmetry.space_group_name_H-M   'P 1'
#
loop_
_entity.id
_entity.type
_entity.pdbx_description
1 polymer ?
#
loop_
_entity_poly.entity_id
_entity_poly.type
_entity_poly.pdbx_seq_one_letter_code
_entity_poly.pdbx_strand_id
1 'polypeptide(L)' 'GKIITFEPMSAQDRRVVHLALAKFPGVVTKSEGKGATRRVQIIPVRE' A
#
# COMPACT_ATOMS: atom_id res chain seq x y z
N GLY A 1 -11.32 7.92 -7.42
CA GLY A 1 -10.77 6.59 -7.84
C GLY A 1 -11.01 5.50 -6.78
N LYS A 2 -10.81 4.20 -7.08
CA LYS A 2 -11.03 3.08 -6.12
C LYS A 2 -9.76 2.73 -5.31
N ILE A 3 -9.94 2.35 -4.05
CA ILE A 3 -8.86 1.81 -3.20
C ILE A 3 -8.52 0.39 -3.68
N ILE A 4 -7.23 0.10 -3.84
CA ILE A 4 -6.73 -1.24 -4.17
C ILE A 4 -6.05 -1.82 -2.94
N THR A 5 -6.45 -3.03 -2.56
CA THR A 5 -5.87 -3.76 -1.42
C THR A 5 -5.12 -4.98 -1.93
N PHE A 6 -3.89 -5.15 -1.46
CA PHE A 6 -3.07 -6.31 -1.77
C PHE A 6 -3.36 -7.45 -0.79
N GLU A 7 -2.95 -8.66 -1.18
CA GLU A 7 -2.87 -9.77 -0.22
C GLU A 7 -1.79 -9.50 0.85
N PRO A 8 -1.87 -10.15 2.03
CA PRO A 8 -0.82 -10.07 3.03
C PRO A 8 0.53 -10.51 2.48
N MET A 9 1.59 -9.78 2.84
CA MET A 9 2.95 -10.01 2.33
C MET A 9 4.00 -9.72 3.41
N SER A 10 5.27 -9.99 3.14
CA SER A 10 6.34 -9.74 4.10
C SER A 10 6.55 -8.23 4.36
N ALA A 11 7.22 -7.87 5.45
CA ALA A 11 7.57 -6.46 5.70
C ALA A 11 8.48 -5.88 4.63
N GLN A 12 9.34 -6.70 4.04
CA GLN A 12 10.23 -6.32 2.94
C GLN A 12 9.43 -6.00 1.68
N ASP A 13 8.49 -6.86 1.29
CA ASP A 13 7.66 -6.65 0.10
C ASP A 13 6.79 -5.39 0.24
N ARG A 14 6.18 -5.18 1.42
CA ARG A 14 5.42 -3.94 1.68
C ARG A 14 6.30 -2.70 1.50
N ARG A 15 7.54 -2.74 1.99
CA ARG A 15 8.50 -1.63 1.83
C ARG A 15 8.81 -1.38 0.36
N VAL A 16 8.99 -2.42 -0.46
CA VAL A 16 9.20 -2.28 -1.91
C VAL A 16 8.03 -1.57 -2.55
N VAL A 17 6.78 -1.96 -2.25
CA VAL A 17 5.58 -1.31 -2.78
C VAL A 17 5.51 0.16 -2.35
N HIS A 18 5.73 0.45 -1.06
CA HIS A 18 5.73 1.81 -0.53
C HIS A 18 6.76 2.70 -1.24
N LEU A 19 8.00 2.22 -1.40
CA LEU A 19 9.07 2.99 -2.04
C LEU A 19 8.84 3.17 -3.54
N ALA A 20 8.36 2.12 -4.23
CA ALA A 20 8.06 2.19 -5.65
C ALA A 20 6.98 3.26 -5.94
N LEU A 21 5.97 3.36 -5.08
CA LEU A 21 4.83 4.27 -5.26
C LEU A 21 5.04 5.66 -4.64
N ALA A 22 6.05 5.86 -3.78
CA ALA A 22 6.30 7.14 -3.10
C ALA A 22 6.51 8.34 -4.05
N LYS A 23 6.99 8.10 -5.28
CA LYS A 23 7.21 9.13 -6.29
C LYS A 23 5.96 9.54 -7.09
N PHE A 24 4.82 8.91 -6.84
CA PHE A 24 3.58 9.15 -7.58
C PHE A 24 2.60 9.96 -6.71
N PRO A 25 2.54 11.30 -6.86
CA PRO A 25 1.74 12.16 -5.98
C PRO A 25 0.22 11.94 -6.10
N GLY A 26 -0.24 11.19 -7.11
CA GLY A 26 -1.65 10.83 -7.29
C GLY A 26 -2.15 9.71 -6.38
N VAL A 27 -1.24 9.02 -5.67
CA VAL A 27 -1.60 7.92 -4.76
C VAL A 27 -0.81 8.01 -3.45
N VAL A 28 -1.42 7.53 -2.37
CA VAL A 28 -0.76 7.25 -1.11
C VAL A 28 -0.87 5.77 -0.80
N THR A 29 0.10 5.26 -0.06
CA THR A 29 0.15 3.84 0.32
C THR A 29 0.10 3.70 1.83
N LYS A 30 -0.70 2.76 2.33
CA LYS A 30 -0.85 2.50 3.78
C LYS A 30 -0.73 1.01 4.07
N SER A 31 -0.01 0.66 5.13
CA SER A 31 -0.02 -0.71 5.67
C SER A 31 -1.16 -0.88 6.69
N GLU A 32 -2.07 -1.81 6.46
CA GLU A 32 -3.21 -2.14 7.33
C GLU A 32 -3.11 -3.58 7.84
N GLY A 33 -3.66 -3.87 9.03
CA GLY A 33 -3.64 -5.20 9.66
C GLY A 33 -2.48 -5.40 10.62
N LYS A 34 -2.40 -6.60 11.22
CA LYS A 34 -1.40 -6.96 12.23
C LYS A 34 -0.81 -8.35 11.92
N GLY A 35 0.44 -8.57 12.32
CA GLY A 35 1.12 -9.86 12.12
C GLY A 35 1.04 -10.36 10.68
N ALA A 36 0.63 -11.62 10.51
CA ALA A 36 0.56 -12.31 9.22
C ALA A 36 -0.52 -11.76 8.28
N THR A 37 -1.51 -11.01 8.77
CA THR A 37 -2.59 -10.45 7.91
C THR A 37 -2.27 -9.05 7.41
N ARG A 38 -1.10 -8.51 7.77
CA ARG A 38 -0.73 -7.13 7.44
C ARG A 38 -0.45 -6.98 5.93
N ARG A 39 -1.09 -6.01 5.31
CA ARG A 39 -1.14 -5.80 3.84
C ARG A 39 -1.04 -4.33 3.47
N VAL A 40 -0.81 -4.02 2.19
CA VAL A 40 -0.74 -2.65 1.67
C VAL A 40 -2.03 -2.29 0.96
N GLN A 41 -2.48 -1.05 1.14
CA GLN A 41 -3.52 -0.39 0.37
C GLN A 41 -2.91 0.75 -0.44
N ILE A 42 -3.36 0.88 -1.68
CA ILE A 42 -3.13 2.06 -2.54
C ILE A 42 -4.42 2.88 -2.54
N ILE A 43 -4.30 4.14 -2.15
CA ILE A 43 -5.41 5.07 -1.96
C ILE A 43 -5.18 6.27 -2.89
N PRO A 44 -6.08 6.53 -3.86
CA PRO A 44 -5.99 7.73 -4.70
C PRO A 44 -6.12 9.01 -3.87
N VAL A 45 -5.32 10.04 -4.18
CA VAL A 45 -5.28 11.31 -3.44
C VAL A 45 -6.44 12.25 -3.82
N ARG A 46 -7.14 11.97 -4.93
CA ARG A 46 -8.31 12.74 -5.40
C ARG A 46 -9.42 11.79 -5.83
N GLU A 47 -10.67 12.19 -5.61
CA GLU A 47 -11.84 11.55 -6.24
C GLU A 47 -11.95 11.95 -7.71
#